data_AF-A0A941I739-F1
#
_entry.id   AF-A0A941I739-F1
#
_cell.length_a   1.000
_cell.length_b   1.000
_cell.length_c   1.000
_cell.angle_alpha   90.00
_cell.angle_beta   90.00
_cell.angle_gamma   90.00
#
_symmetry.space_group_name_H-M   'P 1'
#
loop_
_entity.id
_entity.type
_entity.pdbx_description
1 polymer ?
#
loop_
_entity_poly.entity_id
_entity_poly.type
_entity_poly.pdbx_seq_one_letter_code
_entity_poly.pdbx_strand_id
1 'polypeptide(L)' 'ERWNAMHAYANQPVQIMEAEQILQQGIALGVDTQGCLLLQTQAGIRTIVAGDVSLRQAGSHV' A
#
# COMPACT_ATOMS: atom_id res chain seq x y z
N GLU A 1 17.55 18.51 0.21
CA GLU A 1 16.25 18.39 -0.51
C GLU A 1 16.27 17.22 -1.47
N ARG A 2 16.14 15.97 -0.98
CA ARG A 2 16.37 14.79 -1.83
C ARG A 2 15.52 13.57 -1.45
N TRP A 3 14.25 13.82 -1.09
CA TRP A 3 13.30 12.74 -0.78
C TRP A 3 11.88 12.96 -1.37
N ASN A 4 11.73 13.88 -2.33
CA ASN A 4 10.45 14.13 -3.00
C ASN A 4 10.29 13.38 -4.33
N ALA A 5 11.25 12.53 -4.71
CA ALA A 5 11.19 11.75 -5.96
C ALA A 5 10.75 10.28 -5.76
N MET A 6 10.65 9.78 -4.52
CA MET A 6 10.09 8.45 -4.20
C MET A 6 8.59 8.49 -3.81
N HIS A 7 7.90 9.53 -4.27
CA HIS A 7 6.43 9.68 -4.21
C HIS A 7 5.71 8.86 -5.30
N ALA A 8 6.27 7.71 -5.73
CA ALA A 8 5.68 6.90 -6.80
C ALA A 8 4.42 6.12 -6.34
N TYR A 9 4.19 5.96 -5.03
CA TYR A 9 3.08 5.15 -4.49
C TYR A 9 2.23 5.83 -3.42
N ALA A 10 2.55 7.06 -3.01
CA ALA A 10 1.72 7.80 -2.06
C ALA A 10 0.41 8.23 -2.73
N ASN A 11 -0.74 7.92 -2.13
CA ASN A 11 -2.09 8.13 -2.67
C ASN A 11 -2.48 7.27 -3.88
N GLN A 12 -1.75 6.19 -4.17
CA GLN A 12 -2.19 5.26 -5.21
C GLN A 12 -3.05 4.14 -4.65
N PRO A 13 -4.06 3.67 -5.41
CA PRO A 13 -4.75 2.44 -5.09
C PRO A 13 -3.74 1.28 -5.19
N VAL A 14 -3.53 0.61 -4.06
CA VAL A 14 -2.67 -0.56 -3.96
C VAL A 14 -3.51 -1.77 -3.57
N GLN A 15 -3.06 -2.92 -4.06
CA GLN A 15 -3.60 -4.21 -3.67
C GLN A 15 -2.50 -4.94 -2.89
N ILE A 16 -2.86 -5.37 -1.69
CA ILE A 16 -2.05 -6.22 -0.84
C ILE A 16 -2.41 -7.67 -1.19
N MET A 17 -1.41 -8.40 -1.65
CA MET A 17 -1.55 -9.80 -2.02
C MET A 17 -0.68 -10.66 -1.10
N GLU A 18 -1.22 -11.79 -0.66
CA GLU A 18 -0.51 -12.84 0.06
C GLU A 18 -0.81 -14.18 -0.62
N ALA A 19 0.23 -14.96 -0.93
CA ALA A 19 0.09 -16.27 -1.57
C ALA A 19 -0.89 -16.27 -2.77
N GLU A 20 -0.76 -15.30 -3.67
CA GLU A 20 -1.59 -15.11 -4.88
C GLU A 20 -3.06 -14.69 -4.63
N GLN A 21 -3.47 -14.51 -3.38
CA GLN A 21 -4.79 -13.98 -3.03
C GLN A 21 -4.72 -12.50 -2.67
N ILE A 22 -5.69 -11.72 -3.16
CA ILE A 22 -5.82 -10.31 -2.76
C ILE A 22 -6.44 -10.29 -1.36
N LEU A 23 -5.62 -10.00 -0.34
CA LEU A 23 -6.08 -9.86 1.03
C LEU A 23 -6.83 -8.55 1.24
N GLN A 24 -6.26 -7.45 0.74
CA GLN A 24 -6.80 -6.11 0.97
C GLN A 24 -6.53 -5.18 -0.21
N GLN A 25 -7.45 -4.25 -0.43
CA GLN A 25 -7.33 -3.22 -1.46
C GLN A 25 -7.68 -1.87 -0.84
N GLY A 26 -6.92 -0.85 -1.17
CA GLY A 26 -7.12 0.47 -0.59
C GLY A 26 -6.09 1.48 -1.07
N ILE A 27 -6.07 2.64 -0.42
CA ILE A 27 -5.12 3.71 -0.73
C ILE A 27 -3.93 3.58 0.21
N ALA A 28 -2.72 3.45 -0.35
CA ALA A 28 -1.50 3.50 0.45
C ALA A 28 -1.29 4.92 0.98
N LEU A 29 -1.41 5.10 2.30
CA LEU A 29 -1.15 6.37 2.98
C LEU A 29 0.34 6.55 3.31
N GLY A 30 1.12 5.46 3.26
CA GLY A 30 2.56 5.47 3.54
C GLY A 30 2.95 4.37 4.52
N VAL A 31 4.12 4.52 5.13
CA VAL A 31 4.62 3.61 6.18
C VAL A 31 4.69 4.36 7.51
N ASP A 32 4.32 3.68 8.59
CA ASP A 32 4.40 4.22 9.95
C ASP A 32 5.83 4.14 10.52
N THR A 33 5.99 4.58 11.78
CA THR A 33 7.29 4.58 12.48
C THR A 33 7.86 3.18 12.74
N GLN A 34 7.06 2.12 12.60
CA GLN A 34 7.47 0.72 12.73
C GLN A 34 7.78 0.09 11.36
N GLY A 35 7.65 0.86 10.26
CA GLY A 35 7.82 0.36 8.90
C GLY A 35 6.62 -0.42 8.38
N CYS A 36 5.45 -0.33 9.03
CA CYS A 36 4.23 -0.99 8.58
C CYS A 36 3.46 -0.09 7.61
N LEU A 37 2.94 -0.66 6.52
CA LEU A 37 2.19 0.08 5.52
C LEU A 37 0.80 0.44 6.06
N LEU A 38 0.45 1.72 5.99
CA LEU A 38 -0.88 2.23 6.29
C LEU A 38 -1.73 2.18 5.02
N LEU A 39 -2.75 1.34 5.04
CA LEU A 39 -3.73 1.17 3.98
C LEU A 39 -5.07 1.77 4.39
N GLN A 40 -5.53 2.80 3.70
CA GLN A 40 -6.89 3.31 3.89
C GLN A 40 -7.88 2.46 3.09
N THR A 41 -8.79 1.81 3.81
CA THR A 41 -9.91 1.04 3.25
C THR A 41 -11.23 1.73 3.58
N GLN A 42 -12.34 1.28 2.99
CA GLN A 42 -13.67 1.80 3.35
C GLN A 42 -14.05 1.54 4.81
N ALA A 43 -13.43 0.55 5.45
CA ALA A 43 -13.61 0.24 6.87
C ALA A 43 -12.70 1.06 7.81
N GLY A 44 -11.84 1.92 7.25
CA GLY A 44 -10.84 2.70 7.98
C GLY A 44 -9.40 2.34 7.62
N ILE A 45 -8.46 2.89 8.38
CA ILE A 45 -7.02 2.69 8.17
C ILE A 45 -6.60 1.36 8.81
N ARG A 46 -5.90 0.53 8.03
CA ARG A 46 -5.32 -0.75 8.43
C ARG A 46 -3.80 -0.66 8.34
N THR A 47 -3.12 -1.18 9.35
CA THR A 47 -1.66 -1.35 9.33
C THR A 47 -1.34 -2.73 8.78
N ILE A 48 -0.48 -2.81 7.77
CA ILE A 48 -0.06 -4.04 7.09
C ILE A 48 1.43 -4.23 7.31
N VAL A 49 1.80 -5.37 7.91
CA VAL A 49 3.21 -5.75 8.09
C VAL A 49 3.74 -6.29 6.77
N ALA A 50 4.80 -5.68 6.25
CA ALA A 50 5.43 -6.05 4.98
C ALA A 50 6.30 -7.32 5.09
N GLY A 51 5.78 -8.38 5.71
CA GLY A 51 6.47 -9.68 5.83
C GLY A 51 6.44 -10.43 4.50
N ASP A 52 5.32 -11.09 4.21
CA ASP A 52 5.13 -11.94 3.02
C ASP A 52 4.19 -11.33 1.97
N VAL A 53 3.83 -10.06 2.13
CA VAL A 53 2.85 -9.39 1.26
C VAL A 53 3.51 -8.72 0.06
N SER A 54 2.95 -8.97 -1.12
CA SER A 54 3.32 -8.26 -2.34
C SER A 54 2.42 -7.03 -2.50
N LEU A 55 3.05 -5.85 -2.61
CA LEU A 55 2.36 -4.62 -2.98
C LEU A 55 2.34 -4.50 -4.50
N ARG A 56 1.15 -4.48 -5.09
CA ARG A 56 0.96 -4.17 -6.51
C ARG A 56 0.17 -2.89 -6.65
N GLN A 57 0.63 -2.02 -7.55
CA GLN A 57 -0.17 -0.90 -8.01
C GLN A 57 -1.42 -1.49 -8.68
N ALA A 58 -2.61 -1.03 -8.28
CA ALA A 58 -3.81 -1.33 -9.04
C ALA A 58 -3.64 -0.61 -10.37
N GLY A 59 -3.19 -1.34 -11.39
CA GLY A 59 -2.97 -0.79 -12.72
C GLY A 59 -4.27 -0.20 -13.21
N SER A 60 -4.33 1.12 -13.34
CA SER A 60 -5.34 1.78 -14.16
C SER A 60 -5.04 1.37 -15.60
N HIS A 61 -5.67 0.28 -16.04
CA HIS A 61 -5.71 -0.05 -17.46
C HIS A 61 -6.62 0.99 -18.10
N VAL A 62 -6.01 1.98 -18.76
CA VAL A 62 -6.66 2.91 -19.67
C VAL A 62 -6.70 2.33 -21.07
#